data_AF-A0A382UMH2-F1
#
_entry.id   AF-A0A382UMH2-F1
#
_cell.length_a   1.000
_cell.length_b   1.000
_cell.length_c   1.000
_cell.angle_alpha   90.00
_cell.angle_beta   90.00
_cell.angle_gamma   90.00
#
_symmetry.space_group_name_H-M   'P 1'
#
loop_
_entity.id
_entity.type
_entity.pdbx_description
1 polymer ?
#
loop_
_entity_poly.entity_id
_entity_poly.type
_entity_poly.pdbx_seq_one_letter_code
_entity_poly.pdbx_strand_id
1 'polypeptide(L)' 'VTSKPQTTQLNILGILHNRESQIVFIDTPGLLSERQMKYSQKALNREAVNALSQADLVL' A
#
# COMPACT_ATOMS: atom_id res chain seq x y z
N VAL A 1 -0.35 -16.08 -8.05
CA VAL A 1 0.43 -15.56 -6.90
C VAL A 1 1.82 -16.16 -6.97
N THR A 2 2.87 -15.35 -7.10
CA THR A 2 4.27 -15.84 -7.15
C THR A 2 4.86 -15.80 -5.74
N SER A 3 5.78 -16.71 -5.43
CA SER A 3 6.46 -16.83 -4.13
C SER A 3 7.47 -15.71 -3.83
N LYS A 4 7.33 -14.55 -4.47
CA LYS A 4 8.16 -13.38 -4.17
C LYS A 4 7.61 -12.72 -2.90
N PRO A 5 8.45 -12.44 -1.89
CA PRO A 5 8.03 -11.85 -0.61
C PRO A 5 7.49 -10.42 -0.72
N GLN A 6 7.47 -9.81 -1.91
CA GLN A 6 6.83 -8.54 -2.19
C GLN A 6 6.29 -8.54 -3.63
N THR A 7 4.97 -8.47 -3.77
CA THR A 7 4.31 -8.43 -5.09
C THR A 7 3.81 -7.03 -5.45
N THR A 8 3.33 -6.26 -4.46
CA THR A 8 2.83 -4.90 -4.66
C THR A 8 3.98 -3.89 -4.53
N GLN A 9 4.20 -3.09 -5.57
CA GLN A 9 5.26 -2.06 -5.60
C GLN A 9 4.72 -0.64 -5.80
N LEU A 10 3.49 -0.52 -6.31
CA LEU A 10 2.75 0.73 -6.48
C LEU A 10 1.41 0.56 -5.77
N ASN A 11 0.85 1.66 -5.27
CA ASN A 11 -0.48 1.63 -4.68
C ASN A 11 -1.51 1.21 -5.73
N ILE A 12 -2.40 0.30 -5.37
CA ILE A 12 -3.53 -0.10 -6.20
C ILE A 12 -4.79 0.45 -5.55
N LEU A 13 -5.59 1.18 -6.34
CA LEU A 13 -6.86 1.73 -5.89
C LEU A 13 -8.00 0.79 -6.25
N GLY A 14 -8.75 0.35 -5.25
CA GLY A 14 -10.03 -0.33 -5.42
C GLY A 14 -11.16 0.60 -5.01
N ILE A 15 -12.16 0.77 -5.87
CA ILE A 15 -13.32 1.62 -5.55
C ILE A 15 -14.54 0.73 -5.34
N LEU A 16 -15.10 0.77 -4.14
CA LEU A 16 -16.41 0.23 -3.84
C LEU A 16 -17.39 1.39 -3.77
N HIS A 17 -18.32 1.44 -4.71
CA HIS A 17 -19.32 2.49 -4.79
C HIS A 17 -20.72 1.89 -4.61
N ASN A 18 -21.56 2.55 -3.81
CA ASN A 18 -22.98 2.27 -3.70
C ASN A 18 -23.78 3.58 -3.65
N ARG A 19 -25.11 3.49 -3.53
CA ARG A 19 -26.01 4.66 -3.60
C ARG A 19 -25.76 5.72 -2.54
N GLU A 20 -25.20 5.33 -1.39
CA GLU A 20 -25.10 6.20 -0.21
C GLU A 20 -23.65 6.52 0.16
N SER A 21 -22.69 5.83 -0.46
CA SER A 21 -21.28 5.93 -0.08
C SER A 21 -20.32 5.46 -1.17
N GLN A 22 -19.08 5.89 -1.03
CA GLN A 22 -17.95 5.38 -1.81
C GLN A 22 -16.78 5.14 -0.87
N ILE A 23 -16.18 3.96 -0.98
CA ILE A 23 -14.99 3.56 -0.24
C ILE A 23 -13.87 3.36 -1.24
N VAL A 24 -12.73 3.99 -0.98
CA VAL A 24 -11.49 3.80 -1.75
C VAL A 24 -10.54 2.96 -0.92
N PHE A 25 -10.30 1.74 -1.36
CA PHE A 25 -9.27 0.86 -0.81
C PHE A 25 -7.93 1.22 -1.45
N ILE A 26 -6.91 1.41 -0.62
CA ILE A 26 -5.53 1.63 -1.05
C ILE A 26 -4.74 0.39 -0.65
N ASP A 27 -4.47 -0.50 -1.60
CA ASP A 27 -3.54 -1.61 -1.38
C ASP A 27 -2.10 -1.08 -1.50
N THR A 28 -1.30 -1.26 -0.47
CA THR A 28 0.03 -0.65 -0.33
C THR A 28 1.12 -1.72 -0.42
N PRO A 29 2.34 -1.37 -0.87
CA PRO A 29 3.50 -2.24 -0.70
C PRO A 29 3.68 -2.60 0.78
N GLY A 30 4.02 -3.86 1.06
CA GLY A 30 4.36 -4.28 2.42
C GLY A 30 5.53 -3.46 2.99
N LEU A 31 5.40 -3.02 4.24
CA LEU A 31 6.46 -2.28 4.92
C LEU A 31 7.71 -3.16 5.07
N LEU A 32 8.86 -2.60 4.71
CA LEU A 32 10.15 -3.27 4.82
C LEU A 32 10.90 -2.77 6.05
N SER A 33 11.41 -3.69 6.86
CA SER A 33 12.34 -3.34 7.93
C SER A 33 13.68 -2.83 7.37
N GLU A 34 14.46 -2.13 8.18
CA GLU A 34 15.79 -1.66 7.78
C GLU A 34 16.72 -2.78 7.29
N ARG A 35 16.60 -3.99 7.85
CA ARG A 35 17.36 -5.16 7.42
C ARG A 35 16.95 -5.68 6.04
N GLN A 36 15.72 -5.42 5.62
CA GLN A 36 15.18 -5.83 4.31
C GLN A 36 15.30 -4.73 3.26
N MET A 37 15.42 -3.47 3.68
CA MET A 37 15.54 -2.32 2.80
C MET A 37 16.91 -2.24 2.13
N LYS A 38 16.92 -2.49 0.81
CA LYS A 38 17.98 -2.00 -0.08
C LYS A 38 17.71 -0.53 -0.42
N TYR A 39 18.74 0.24 -0.80
CA TYR A 39 18.59 1.66 -1.17
C TYR A 39 17.48 1.90 -2.20
N SER A 40 17.32 1.02 -3.19
CA SER A 40 16.27 1.09 -4.21
C SER A 40 14.85 0.88 -3.70
N GLN A 41 14.68 0.38 -2.46
CA GLN A 41 13.38 0.02 -1.89
C GLN A 41 12.83 1.06 -0.90
N LYS A 42 13.59 2.13 -0.59
CA LYS A 42 13.12 3.20 0.31
C LYS A 42 11.83 3.87 -0.17
N ALA A 43 11.64 3.94 -1.49
CA ALA A 43 10.43 4.49 -2.09
C ALA A 43 9.17 3.69 -1.72
N LEU A 44 9.28 2.37 -1.48
CA LEU A 44 8.14 1.51 -1.11
C LEU A 44 7.58 1.88 0.26
N ASN A 45 8.47 2.03 1.26
CA ASN A 45 8.04 2.47 2.60
C ASN A 45 7.44 3.88 2.57
N ARG A 46 8.03 4.78 1.77
CA ARG A 46 7.47 6.13 1.61
C ARG A 46 6.05 6.07 1.05
N GLU A 47 5.81 5.22 0.07
CA GLU A 47 4.50 5.10 -0.56
C GLU A 47 3.44 4.49 0.36
N ALA A 48 3.82 3.47 1.14
CA ALA A 48 2.96 2.90 2.17
C ALA A 48 2.62 3.93 3.27
N VAL A 49 3.61 4.73 3.72
CA VAL A 49 3.38 5.80 4.71
C VAL A 49 2.49 6.91 4.14
N ASN A 50 2.67 7.29 2.87
CA ASN A 50 1.81 8.28 2.22
C ASN A 50 0.36 7.78 2.17
N ALA A 51 0.14 6.52 1.79
CA ALA A 51 -1.19 5.93 1.78
C ALA A 51 -1.86 5.93 3.16
N LEU A 52 -1.10 5.60 4.22
CA LEU A 52 -1.59 5.68 5.60
C LEU A 52 -2.03 7.10 5.98
N SER A 53 -1.33 8.14 5.50
CA SER A 53 -1.70 9.53 5.78
C SER A 53 -2.98 9.99 5.08
N GLN A 54 -3.41 9.27 4.04
CA GLN A 54 -4.61 9.57 3.27
C GLN A 54 -5.82 8.73 3.71
N ALA A 55 -5.58 7.69 4.51
CA ALA A 55 -6.61 6.74 4.90
C ALA A 55 -7.38 7.22 6.14
N ASP A 56 -8.70 7.22 6.06
CA ASP A 56 -9.56 7.46 7.22
C ASP A 56 -9.55 6.26 8.20
N LEU A 57 -9.24 5.05 7.70
CA LEU A 57 -9.20 3.80 8.46
C LEU A 57 -8.09 2.86 7.94
N VAL A 58 -7.46 2.11 8.85
CA VAL A 58 -6.44 1.10 8.54
C VAL A 58 -6.91 -0.27 9.04
N LEU A 59 -6.71 -1.32 8.25
CA LEU A 59 -7.13 -2.71 8.51
C LEU A 59 -5.94 -3.62 8.85
#